data_AF-A0A3D5ZLS2-F1
#
_entry.id   AF-A0A3D5ZLS2-F1
#
_cell.length_a   1.000
_cell.length_b   1.000
_cell.length_c   1.000
_cell.angle_alpha   90.00
_cell.angle_beta   90.00
_cell.angle_gamma   90.00
#
_symmetry.space_group_name_H-M   'P 1'
#
loop_
_entity.id
_entity.type
_entity.pdbx_description
1 polymer ?
#
loop_
_entity_poly.entity_id
_entity_poly.type
_entity_poly.pdbx_seq_one_letter_code
_entity_poly.pdbx_strand_id
1 'polypeptide(L)' 'MNSYELLYIIDNDLSDEGKEAIVNKINAVVTDNGGTVDGIDKWGTRKLAYAINYKTEG' A
#
# COMPACT_ATOMS: atom_id res chain seq x y z
N MET A 1 4.33 16.92 16.91
CA MET A 1 4.48 15.68 16.13
C MET A 1 3.42 15.72 15.05
N ASN A 2 3.79 15.49 13.79
CA ASN A 2 2.84 15.58 12.67
C ASN A 2 2.39 14.17 12.30
N SER A 3 1.09 13.99 12.13
CA SER A 3 0.52 12.75 11.62
C SER A 3 0.47 12.81 10.11
N TYR A 4 0.93 11.76 9.45
CA TYR A 4 0.92 11.61 8.00
C TYR A 4 0.19 10.34 7.61
N GLU A 5 -0.47 10.37 6.46
CA GLU A 5 -1.16 9.22 5.87
C GLU A 5 -0.59 8.96 4.47
N LEU A 6 -0.26 7.69 4.20
CA LEU A 6 0.24 7.25 2.91
C LEU A 6 -0.74 6.24 2.31
N LEU A 7 -1.42 6.64 1.25
CA LEU A 7 -2.30 5.78 0.47
C LEU A 7 -1.59 5.34 -0.82
N TYR A 8 -1.62 4.04 -1.10
CA TYR A 8 -1.12 3.46 -2.34
C TYR A 8 -2.02 2.32 -2.80
N ILE A 9 -2.03 2.10 -4.11
CA ILE A 9 -2.78 1.01 -4.77
C ILE A 9 -1.75 -0.02 -5.20
N ILE A 10 -1.99 -1.29 -4.88
CA ILE A 10 -1.13 -2.40 -5.29
C ILE A 10 -1.78 -3.09 -6.47
N ASP A 11 -0.95 -3.51 -7.42
CA ASP A 11 -1.44 -4.28 -8.55
C ASP A 11 -2.14 -5.58 -8.09
N ASN A 12 -3.38 -5.79 -8.55
CA ASN A 12 -4.16 -6.96 -8.17
C ASN A 12 -3.58 -8.27 -8.71
N ASP A 13 -2.82 -8.22 -9.81
CA ASP A 13 -2.22 -9.40 -10.45
C ASP A 13 -1.07 -10.00 -9.62
N LEU A 14 -0.61 -9.31 -8.57
CA LEU A 14 0.40 -9.83 -7.66
C LEU A 14 -0.19 -10.90 -6.73
N SER A 15 0.61 -11.92 -6.41
CA SER A 15 0.28 -12.87 -5.35
C SER A 15 0.18 -12.16 -4.00
N ASP A 16 -0.53 -12.77 -3.04
CA ASP A 16 -0.65 -12.23 -1.68
C ASP A 16 0.73 -12.07 -1.01
N GLU A 17 1.65 -12.99 -1.28
CA GLU A 17 3.06 -12.90 -0.84
C GLU A 17 3.77 -11.66 -1.42
N GLY A 18 3.54 -11.37 -2.70
CA GLY A 18 4.07 -10.17 -3.35
C GLY A 18 3.49 -8.88 -2.77
N LYS A 19 2.18 -8.88 -2.44
CA LYS A 19 1.51 -7.76 -1.78
C LYS A 19 2.09 -7.52 -0.38
N GLU A 20 2.28 -8.57 0.42
CA GLU A 20 2.91 -8.47 1.75
C GLU A 20 4.36 -7.95 1.67
N ALA A 21 5.14 -8.40 0.67
CA ALA A 21 6.50 -7.92 0.49
C ALA A 21 6.57 -6.40 0.23
N ILE A 22 5.63 -5.85 -0.54
CA ILE A 22 5.53 -4.41 -0.79
C ILE A 22 5.17 -3.66 0.49
N VAL A 23 4.18 -4.14 1.25
CA VAL A 23 3.78 -3.54 2.53
C VAL A 23 4.97 -3.49 3.49
N ASN A 24 5.68 -4.61 3.64
CA ASN A 24 6.85 -4.70 4.51
C ASN A 24 7.98 -3.77 4.05
N LYS A 25 8.21 -3.65 2.74
CA LYS A 25 9.19 -2.73 2.18
C LYS A 25 8.86 -1.27 2.51
N ILE A 26 7.60 -0.87 2.38
CA ILE A 26 7.18 0.51 2.71
C ILE A 26 7.33 0.78 4.21
N ASN A 27 6.92 -0.16 5.06
CA ASN A 27 7.10 -0.04 6.50
C ASN A 27 8.58 0.10 6.89
N ALA A 28 9.45 -0.72 6.31
CA ALA A 28 10.89 -0.65 6.53
C ALA A 28 11.46 0.73 6.16
N VAL A 29 11.05 1.28 5.00
CA VAL A 29 11.47 2.64 4.60
C VAL A 29 11.05 3.70 5.63
N VAL A 30 9.83 3.60 6.18
CA VAL A 30 9.37 4.55 7.21
C VAL A 30 10.19 4.41 8.49
N THR A 31 10.40 3.18 8.96
CA THR A 31 11.15 2.92 10.21
C THR A 31 12.63 3.26 10.09
N ASP A 32 13.26 2.97 8.94
CA ASP A 32 14.68 3.24 8.68
C ASP A 32 14.99 4.74 8.66
N ASN A 33 13.99 5.57 8.32
CA ASN A 33 14.11 7.03 8.34
C ASN A 33 13.68 7.65 9.68
N GLY A 34 13.50 6.84 10.73
CA GLY A 34 13.16 7.32 12.08
C GLY A 34 11.68 7.70 12.27
N GLY A 35 10.80 7.27 11.36
CA GLY A 35 9.36 7.38 11.52
C GLY A 35 8.77 6.22 12.32
N THR A 36 7.61 6.46 12.93
CA THR A 36 6.82 5.43 13.63
C THR A 36 5.58 5.12 12.81
N VAL A 37 5.27 3.84 12.62
CA VAL A 37 4.03 3.39 11.96
C VAL A 37 2.96 3.19 13.03
N ASP A 38 1.98 4.09 13.08
CA ASP A 38 0.88 4.03 14.06
C ASP A 38 -0.16 2.95 13.70
N GLY A 39 -0.35 2.67 12.41
CA GLY A 39 -1.30 1.68 11.93
C GLY A 39 -1.20 1.41 10.43
N ILE A 40 -1.62 0.22 10.03
CA ILE A 40 -1.67 -0.22 8.64
C ILE A 40 -3.10 -0.72 8.39
N ASP A 41 -3.77 -0.16 7.39
CA ASP A 41 -5.08 -0.62 6.94
C ASP A 41 -4.96 -1.23 5.53
N LYS A 42 -5.47 -2.46 5.38
CA LYS A 42 -5.41 -3.22 4.12
C LYS A 42 -6.82 -3.34 3.55
N TRP A 43 -7.07 -2.60 2.47
CA TRP A 43 -8.39 -2.47 1.88
C TRP A 43 -8.81 -3.62 0.96
N GLY A 44 -7.89 -4.53 0.63
CA GLY A 44 -8.10 -5.59 -0.35
C GLY A 44 -8.36 -5.04 -1.75
N THR A 45 -8.79 -5.91 -2.66
CA THR A 45 -9.12 -5.53 -4.03
C THR A 45 -10.40 -4.72 -4.08
N ARG A 46 -10.35 -3.53 -4.70
CA ARG A 46 -11.51 -2.68 -4.94
C ARG A 46 -11.63 -2.31 -6.41
N LYS A 47 -12.87 -2.09 -6.86
CA LYS A 47 -13.14 -1.57 -8.19
C LYS A 47 -12.83 -0.07 -8.22
N LEU A 48 -11.97 0.34 -9.15
CA LEU A 48 -11.62 1.73 -9.36
C LEU A 48 -12.73 2.46 -10.13
N ALA A 49 -12.92 3.75 -9.83
CA ALA A 49 -13.93 4.56 -10.52
C ALA A 49 -13.60 4.77 -12.01
N TYR A 50 -12.31 4.70 -12.36
CA TYR A 50 -11.79 4.78 -13.72
C TYR A 50 -10.52 3.94 -13.83
N ALA A 51 -10.13 3.58 -15.06
CA ALA A 51 -8.96 2.75 -15.27
C ALA A 51 -7.67 3.51 -14.91
N ILE A 52 -6.86 2.93 -14.03
CA ILE A 52 -5.51 3.39 -13.72
C ILE A 52 -4.56 2.36 -14.30
N ASN A 53 -3.60 2.79 -15.13
CA ASN A 53 -2.68 1.89 -15.82
C ASN A 53 -3.41 0.75 -16.58
N TYR A 54 -4.52 1.08 -17.26
CA TYR A 54 -5.39 0.13 -17.97
C TYR A 54 -6.07 -0.94 -17.08
N LYS A 55 -6.00 -0.82 -15.75
CA LYS A 55 -6.66 -1.71 -14.79
C LYS A 55 -7.87 -1.05 -14.16
N THR A 56 -8.96 -1.80 -14.03
CA THR A 56 -10.22 -1.33 -13.42
C THR A 56 -10.37 -1.73 -11.96
N GLU A 57 -9.38 -2.44 -11.43
CA GLU A 57 -9.32 -2.95 -10.06
C GLU A 57 -7.89 -2.83 -9.52
N GLY A 58 -7.77 -2.68 -8.21
CA GLY A 58 -6.51 -2.55 -7.47
C GLY A 58 -6.75 -2.44 -5.97
#